data_AF-A0A543BAJ8-F1
#
_entry.id   AF-A0A543BAJ8-F1
#
_cell.length_a   1.000
_cell.length_b   1.000
_cell.length_c   1.000
_cell.angle_alpha   90.00
_cell.angle_beta   90.00
_cell.angle_gamma   90.00
#
_symmetry.space_group_name_H-M   'P 1'
#
loop_
_entity.id
_entity.type
_entity.pdbx_description
1 polymer ?
#
loop_
_entity_poly.entity_id
_entity_poly.type
_entity_poly.pdbx_seq_one_letter_code
_entity_poly.pdbx_strand_id
1 'polypeptide(L)'
;MKIATAGVVVAGVIVLAALTLPILGRGTASPLVFALVAFRSLTLLVAAIAVALIAISLLVMSGRRAAAIVAVLTALLVLPFLITLGGGTASDVPAAHSEDELRILSWNTDQRDVDDDLMVLVEQTRPDIIVLPEYFTSTAEGRFATFAEANEMSVYGWDGSSATILIADRLGKYTMHNGDTPPWAGIYLVPERHDAPFLTVAHLQRPMLTEGADLWRQHVAWVRDRCDRGDAIAVGDFNATLANLGSDRLGSCSEVAATLGQPESGTWPALLPAQLGAQIDHVFAGDDWLPTWFGVLDAPGTRWSESSDHRPIFVILDRN
;
A
#
# COMPACT_ATOMS: atom_id res chain seq x y z
N MET A 1 32.12 -14.96 -31.20
CA MET A 1 32.74 -14.65 -29.89
C MET A 1 32.37 -13.26 -29.39
N LYS A 2 32.65 -12.16 -30.12
CA LYS A 2 32.32 -10.78 -29.70
C LYS A 2 30.83 -10.53 -29.38
N ILE A 3 29.91 -11.04 -30.21
CA ILE A 3 28.45 -10.91 -30.01
C ILE A 3 27.99 -11.60 -28.71
N ALA A 4 28.52 -12.80 -28.44
CA ALA A 4 28.18 -13.55 -27.23
C ALA A 4 28.65 -12.85 -25.95
N THR A 5 29.88 -12.30 -25.97
CA THR A 5 30.41 -11.52 -24.85
C THR A 5 29.58 -10.27 -24.59
N ALA A 6 29.20 -9.53 -25.65
CA ALA A 6 28.36 -8.34 -25.50
C ALA A 6 26.98 -8.67 -24.89
N GLY A 7 26.32 -9.73 -25.37
CA GLY A 7 25.01 -10.15 -24.85
C GLY A 7 25.05 -10.53 -23.36
N VAL A 8 26.09 -11.27 -22.94
CA VAL A 8 26.29 -11.62 -21.53
C VAL A 8 26.52 -10.38 -20.66
N VAL A 9 27.31 -9.41 -21.14
CA VAL A 9 27.56 -8.16 -20.41
C VAL A 9 26.26 -7.36 -20.24
N VAL A 10 25.47 -7.21 -21.31
CA VAL A 10 24.18 -6.50 -21.25
C VAL A 10 23.23 -7.19 -20.26
N ALA A 11 23.10 -8.51 -20.33
CA ALA A 11 22.29 -9.27 -19.38
C ALA A 11 22.75 -9.07 -17.93
N GLY A 12 24.06 -9.11 -17.68
CA GLY A 12 24.64 -8.87 -16.36
C GLY A 12 24.35 -7.46 -15.82
N VAL A 13 24.41 -6.44 -16.67
CA VAL A 13 24.07 -5.05 -16.30
C VAL A 13 22.59 -4.92 -15.94
N ILE A 14 21.69 -5.53 -16.73
CA ILE A 14 20.24 -5.50 -16.44
C ILE A 14 19.96 -6.14 -15.08
N VAL A 15 20.53 -7.32 -14.81
CA VAL A 15 20.36 -8.02 -13.53
C VAL A 15 20.88 -7.17 -12.38
N LEU A 16 22.10 -6.62 -12.50
CA LEU A 16 22.69 -5.80 -11.45
C LEU A 16 21.86 -4.53 -11.19
N ALA A 17 21.40 -3.86 -12.24
CA ALA A 17 20.54 -2.68 -12.10
C ALA A 17 19.22 -3.02 -11.40
N ALA A 18 18.57 -4.13 -11.77
CA ALA A 18 17.32 -4.55 -11.17
C ALA A 18 17.47 -4.95 -9.69
N LEU A 19 18.55 -5.65 -9.34
CA LEU A 19 18.83 -6.07 -7.96
C LEU A 19 19.26 -4.91 -7.04
N THR A 20 19.91 -3.88 -7.59
CA THR A 20 20.36 -2.71 -6.82
C THR A 20 19.31 -1.61 -6.72
N LEU A 21 18.23 -1.72 -7.49
CA LEU A 21 17.16 -0.73 -7.56
C LEU A 21 16.55 -0.36 -6.20
N PRO A 22 16.25 -1.30 -5.27
CA PRO A 22 15.70 -0.94 -3.96
C PRO A 22 16.66 -0.10 -3.12
N ILE A 23 17.98 -0.33 -3.25
CA ILE A 23 19.01 0.44 -2.54
C ILE A 23 19.06 1.87 -3.08
N LEU A 24 19.00 2.03 -4.40
CA LEU A 24 18.97 3.32 -5.09
C LEU A 24 17.64 4.07 -4.88
N GLY A 25 16.58 3.34 -4.54
CA GLY A 25 15.23 3.83 -4.31
C GLY A 25 14.99 4.48 -2.95
N ARG A 26 15.75 4.11 -1.93
CA ARG A 26 15.51 4.56 -0.55
C ARG A 26 15.58 6.08 -0.46
N GLY A 27 14.44 6.71 -0.17
CA GLY A 27 14.35 8.18 -0.04
C GLY A 27 14.73 8.94 -1.31
N THR A 28 14.67 8.31 -2.49
CA THR A 28 15.10 8.93 -3.74
C THR A 28 14.26 10.16 -4.10
N ALA A 29 14.92 11.18 -4.64
CA ALA A 29 14.24 12.37 -5.17
C ALA A 29 13.82 12.22 -6.64
N SER A 30 14.26 11.15 -7.32
CA SER A 30 13.99 10.94 -8.74
C SER A 30 12.65 10.22 -8.94
N PRO A 31 11.64 10.83 -9.60
CA PRO A 31 10.35 10.18 -9.83
C PRO A 31 10.45 8.90 -10.66
N LEU A 32 11.40 8.82 -11.61
CA LEU A 32 11.62 7.60 -12.40
C LEU A 32 12.07 6.41 -11.54
N VAL A 33 13.13 6.60 -10.75
CA VAL A 33 13.62 5.59 -9.80
C VAL A 33 12.53 5.24 -8.79
N PHE A 34 11.78 6.24 -8.30
CA PHE A 34 10.65 6.03 -7.39
C PHE A 34 9.62 5.06 -7.98
N ALA A 35 9.19 5.28 -9.22
CA ALA A 35 8.24 4.42 -9.91
C ALA A 35 8.78 3.00 -10.12
N LEU A 36 10.03 2.86 -10.58
CA LEU A 36 10.66 1.55 -10.78
C LEU A 36 10.73 0.75 -9.46
N VAL A 37 11.00 1.43 -8.35
CA VAL A 37 11.06 0.83 -7.01
C VAL A 37 9.68 0.44 -6.51
N ALA A 38 8.67 1.30 -6.70
CA ALA A 38 7.29 1.01 -6.34
C ALA A 38 6.78 -0.25 -7.09
N PHE A 39 7.16 -0.36 -8.37
CA PHE A 39 6.85 -1.51 -9.23
C PHE A 39 7.99 -2.51 -9.32
N ARG A 40 8.69 -2.79 -8.21
CA ARG A 40 9.89 -3.64 -8.24
C ARG A 40 9.61 -5.02 -8.85
N SER A 41 8.47 -5.63 -8.54
CA SER A 41 8.10 -6.95 -9.03
C SER A 41 7.81 -6.89 -10.53
N LEU A 42 7.08 -5.90 -11.01
CA LEU A 42 6.91 -5.74 -12.46
C LEU A 42 8.25 -5.46 -13.16
N THR A 43 9.11 -4.63 -12.57
CA THR A 43 10.43 -4.30 -13.10
C THR A 43 11.33 -5.53 -13.21
N LEU A 44 11.38 -6.37 -12.17
CA LEU A 44 12.13 -7.61 -12.15
C LEU A 44 11.59 -8.62 -13.17
N LEU A 45 10.27 -8.70 -13.36
CA LEU A 45 9.64 -9.55 -14.37
C LEU A 45 10.03 -9.12 -15.78
N VAL A 46 9.94 -7.82 -16.09
CA VAL A 46 10.35 -7.26 -17.39
C VAL A 46 11.84 -7.49 -17.64
N ALA A 47 12.68 -7.29 -16.61
CA ALA A 47 14.11 -7.60 -16.68
C ALA A 47 14.36 -9.08 -16.97
N ALA A 48 13.64 -9.99 -16.30
CA ALA A 48 13.76 -11.44 -16.52
C ALA A 48 13.40 -11.83 -17.96
N ILE A 49 12.32 -11.27 -18.51
CA ILE A 49 11.90 -11.48 -19.90
C ILE A 49 12.99 -10.97 -20.86
N ALA A 50 13.51 -9.76 -20.66
CA ALA A 50 14.57 -9.20 -21.50
C ALA A 50 15.83 -10.09 -21.49
N VAL A 51 16.26 -10.54 -20.31
CA VAL A 51 17.41 -11.44 -20.15
C VAL A 51 17.13 -12.80 -20.83
N ALA A 52 15.93 -13.34 -20.71
CA ALA A 52 15.54 -14.59 -21.39
C ALA A 52 15.59 -14.47 -22.91
N LEU A 53 15.13 -13.36 -23.49
CA LEU A 53 15.19 -13.09 -24.93
C LEU A 53 16.64 -12.98 -25.43
N ILE A 54 17.54 -12.39 -24.63
CA ILE A 54 18.99 -12.39 -24.90
C ILE A 54 19.51 -13.84 -24.88
N ALA A 55 19.11 -14.65 -23.90
CA ALA A 55 19.53 -16.06 -23.81
C ALA A 55 19.13 -16.85 -25.05
N ILE A 56 17.89 -16.69 -25.51
CA ILE A 56 17.34 -17.36 -26.70
C ILE A 56 18.12 -16.92 -27.95
N SER A 57 18.36 -15.62 -28.10
CA SER A 57 19.13 -15.07 -29.23
C SER A 57 20.56 -15.62 -29.24
N LEU A 58 21.22 -15.72 -28.08
CA LEU A 58 22.55 -16.31 -27.95
C LEU A 58 22.57 -17.82 -28.24
N LEU A 59 21.51 -18.54 -27.86
CA LEU A 59 21.37 -19.97 -28.17
C LEU A 59 21.34 -20.20 -29.68
N VAL A 60 20.58 -19.39 -30.41
CA VAL A 60 20.43 -19.47 -31.88
C VAL A 60 21.73 -19.05 -32.59
N MET A 61 22.37 -17.97 -32.12
CA MET A 61 23.47 -17.33 -32.85
C MET A 61 24.88 -17.80 -32.46
N SER A 62 25.07 -18.36 -31.25
CA SER A 62 26.42 -18.47 -30.66
C SER A 62 26.68 -19.72 -29.80
N GLY A 63 25.69 -20.61 -29.65
CA GLY A 63 25.86 -21.94 -29.03
C GLY A 63 25.50 -22.02 -27.54
N ARG A 64 25.36 -23.26 -27.04
CA ARG A 64 24.70 -23.60 -25.76
C ARG A 64 25.36 -23.02 -24.49
N ARG A 65 26.66 -22.72 -24.51
CA ARG A 65 27.39 -22.24 -23.31
C ARG A 65 27.00 -20.81 -22.91
N ALA A 66 26.87 -19.89 -23.88
CA ALA A 66 26.46 -18.52 -23.60
C ALA A 66 24.99 -18.47 -23.15
N ALA A 67 24.13 -19.27 -23.78
CA ALA A 67 22.73 -19.41 -23.39
C ALA A 67 22.57 -19.96 -21.96
N ALA A 68 23.40 -20.93 -21.54
CA ALA A 68 23.36 -21.48 -20.18
C ALA A 68 23.68 -20.43 -19.11
N ILE A 69 24.67 -19.56 -19.33
CA ILE A 69 25.01 -18.47 -18.40
C ILE A 69 23.82 -17.50 -18.26
N VAL A 70 23.21 -17.11 -19.37
CA VAL A 70 22.07 -16.18 -19.34
C VAL A 70 20.82 -16.85 -18.75
N ALA A 71 20.61 -18.15 -18.95
CA ALA A 71 19.52 -18.89 -18.32
C ALA A 71 19.64 -18.92 -16.78
N VAL A 72 20.86 -19.03 -16.25
CA VAL A 72 21.12 -18.90 -14.80
C VAL A 72 20.78 -17.48 -14.31
N LEU A 73 21.14 -16.45 -15.08
CA LEU A 73 20.78 -15.05 -14.75
C LEU A 73 19.26 -14.83 -14.75
N THR A 74 18.53 -15.41 -15.71
CA THR A 74 17.07 -15.39 -15.71
C THR A 74 16.51 -16.09 -14.48
N ALA A 75 17.04 -17.27 -14.13
CA ALA A 75 16.58 -18.02 -12.97
C ALA A 75 16.76 -17.22 -11.65
N LEU A 76 17.85 -16.48 -11.50
CA LEU A 76 18.08 -15.60 -10.35
C LEU A 76 17.05 -14.46 -10.24
N LEU A 77 16.54 -13.96 -11.36
CA LEU A 77 15.50 -12.92 -11.37
C LEU A 77 14.09 -13.48 -11.13
N VAL A 78 13.83 -14.75 -11.50
CA VAL A 78 12.51 -15.38 -11.39
C VAL A 78 12.30 -16.07 -10.04
N LEU A 79 13.36 -16.51 -9.37
CA LEU A 79 13.27 -17.22 -8.09
C LEU A 79 12.47 -16.48 -7.00
N PRO A 80 12.57 -15.14 -6.85
CA PRO A 80 11.75 -14.38 -5.89
C PRO A 80 10.24 -14.45 -6.17
N PHE A 81 9.83 -14.62 -7.43
CA PHE A 81 8.41 -14.68 -7.81
C PHE A 81 7.76 -16.04 -7.54
N LEU A 82 8.56 -17.11 -7.51
CA LEU A 82 8.03 -18.46 -7.29
C LEU A 82 7.60 -18.70 -5.83
N ILE A 83 7.94 -17.78 -4.93
CA ILE A 83 7.72 -17.89 -3.48
C ILE A 83 6.43 -17.15 -3.04
N THR A 84 5.80 -16.37 -3.92
CA THR A 84 4.67 -15.51 -3.54
C THR A 84 3.47 -15.74 -4.45
N LEU A 85 2.68 -16.77 -4.14
CA LEU A 85 1.33 -16.95 -4.66
C LEU A 85 0.38 -16.95 -3.46
N GLY A 86 -0.17 -15.78 -3.16
CA GLY A 86 -1.17 -15.59 -2.13
C GLY A 86 -1.64 -14.14 -2.16
N GLY A 87 -2.96 -13.95 -2.21
CA GLY A 87 -3.64 -12.70 -1.91
C GLY A 87 -4.78 -13.05 -0.96
N GLY A 88 -5.09 -12.15 -0.02
CA GLY A 88 -6.21 -12.36 0.90
C GLY A 88 -7.52 -12.06 0.20
N THR A 89 -8.58 -12.76 0.58
CA THR A 89 -9.95 -12.38 0.24
C THR A 89 -10.67 -11.93 1.49
N ALA A 90 -11.74 -11.13 1.33
CA ALA A 90 -12.56 -10.74 2.48
C ALA A 90 -13.14 -11.97 3.22
N SER A 91 -13.33 -13.09 2.52
CA SER A 91 -13.74 -14.37 3.10
C SER A 91 -12.68 -15.03 3.99
N ASP A 92 -11.42 -14.62 3.90
CA ASP A 92 -10.33 -15.11 4.75
C ASP A 92 -10.22 -14.34 6.08
N VAL A 93 -11.00 -13.27 6.25
CA VAL A 93 -11.05 -12.49 7.50
C VAL A 93 -11.69 -13.33 8.60
N PRO A 94 -11.05 -13.44 9.79
CA PRO A 94 -11.64 -14.15 10.93
C PRO A 94 -13.04 -13.64 11.28
N ALA A 95 -14.00 -14.58 11.32
CA ALA A 95 -15.39 -14.27 11.65
C ALA A 95 -15.58 -13.87 13.12
N ALA A 96 -14.72 -14.34 14.03
CA ALA A 96 -14.72 -13.91 15.43
C ALA A 96 -14.16 -12.49 15.53
N HIS A 97 -14.86 -11.61 16.23
CA HIS A 97 -14.45 -10.22 16.52
C HIS A 97 -14.61 -10.04 18.01
N SER A 98 -13.52 -9.72 18.70
CA SER A 98 -13.56 -9.44 20.14
C SER A 98 -13.72 -7.94 20.40
N GLU A 99 -14.22 -7.56 21.57
CA GLU A 99 -14.38 -6.14 21.93
C GLU A 99 -13.03 -5.41 22.06
N ASP A 100 -11.97 -6.14 22.40
CA ASP A 100 -10.60 -5.64 22.58
C ASP A 100 -9.81 -5.60 21.25
N GLU A 101 -10.43 -6.03 20.16
CA GLU A 101 -9.89 -6.05 18.81
C GLU A 101 -10.29 -4.78 18.06
N LEU A 102 -9.37 -4.22 17.28
CA LEU A 102 -9.60 -3.09 16.38
C LEU A 102 -9.47 -3.54 14.93
N ARG A 103 -10.57 -3.37 14.18
CA ARG A 103 -10.65 -3.69 12.75
C ARG A 103 -10.62 -2.42 11.91
N ILE A 104 -9.69 -2.35 10.95
CA ILE A 104 -9.55 -1.18 10.09
C ILE A 104 -9.63 -1.62 8.62
N LEU A 105 -10.59 -1.05 7.89
CA LEU A 105 -10.71 -1.14 6.45
C LEU A 105 -10.21 0.16 5.83
N SER A 106 -9.39 0.09 4.79
CA SER A 106 -8.96 1.27 4.02
C SER A 106 -9.06 1.01 2.53
N TRP A 107 -9.64 1.95 1.79
CA TRP A 107 -9.78 1.83 0.33
C TRP A 107 -9.73 3.21 -0.34
N ASN A 108 -8.65 3.50 -1.08
CA ASN A 108 -8.65 4.65 -2.00
C ASN A 108 -9.69 4.40 -3.11
N THR A 109 -10.60 5.35 -3.31
CA THR A 109 -11.75 5.16 -4.19
C THR A 109 -11.56 5.72 -5.60
N ASP A 110 -10.42 6.37 -5.92
CA ASP A 110 -10.18 7.02 -7.23
C ASP A 110 -11.31 8.01 -7.59
N GLN A 111 -11.91 8.65 -6.58
CA GLN A 111 -13.08 9.53 -6.69
C GLN A 111 -14.31 8.86 -7.33
N ARG A 112 -14.36 7.53 -7.32
CA ARG A 112 -15.47 6.74 -7.86
C ARG A 112 -16.49 6.41 -6.79
N ASP A 113 -17.65 6.01 -7.29
CA ASP A 113 -18.75 5.47 -6.52
C ASP A 113 -18.46 4.00 -6.20
N VAL A 114 -18.08 3.72 -4.96
CA VAL A 114 -17.73 2.37 -4.46
C VAL A 114 -18.75 1.84 -3.46
N ASP A 115 -19.88 2.54 -3.29
CA ASP A 115 -20.74 2.38 -2.12
C ASP A 115 -21.25 0.94 -1.95
N ASP A 116 -21.80 0.34 -3.03
CA ASP A 116 -22.36 -1.02 -2.98
C ASP A 116 -21.29 -2.07 -2.60
N ASP A 117 -20.09 -1.99 -3.20
CA ASP A 117 -19.00 -2.91 -2.90
C ASP A 117 -18.42 -2.68 -1.50
N LEU A 118 -18.36 -1.42 -1.06
CA LEU A 118 -17.97 -1.05 0.29
C LEU A 118 -18.94 -1.65 1.31
N MET A 119 -20.26 -1.62 1.05
CA MET A 119 -21.25 -2.22 1.95
C MET A 119 -21.04 -3.73 2.10
N VAL A 120 -20.76 -4.44 1.01
CA VAL A 120 -20.45 -5.88 1.06
C VAL A 120 -19.17 -6.14 1.85
N LEU A 121 -18.13 -5.32 1.66
CA LEU A 121 -16.89 -5.43 2.44
C LEU A 121 -17.12 -5.15 3.93
N VAL A 122 -17.93 -4.15 4.28
CA VAL A 122 -18.28 -3.85 5.67
C VAL A 122 -19.03 -5.03 6.30
N GLU A 123 -20.01 -5.61 5.60
CA GLU A 123 -20.75 -6.76 6.11
C GLU A 123 -19.83 -7.96 6.38
N GLN A 124 -18.89 -8.21 5.48
CA GLN A 124 -17.96 -9.34 5.58
C GLN A 124 -16.87 -9.13 6.63
N THR A 125 -16.35 -7.91 6.74
CA THR A 125 -15.14 -7.63 7.53
C THR A 125 -15.46 -6.98 8.88
N ARG A 126 -16.64 -6.36 9.04
CA ARG A 126 -17.12 -5.68 10.25
C ARG A 126 -16.08 -4.69 10.84
N PRO A 127 -15.64 -3.68 10.07
CA PRO A 127 -14.63 -2.73 10.50
C PRO A 127 -15.14 -1.78 11.58
N ASP A 128 -14.25 -1.40 12.50
CA ASP A 128 -14.49 -0.34 13.48
C ASP A 128 -14.05 1.03 12.95
N ILE A 129 -13.10 1.02 12.02
CA ILE A 129 -12.61 2.21 11.33
C ILE A 129 -12.62 1.93 9.83
N ILE A 130 -13.22 2.83 9.05
CA ILE A 130 -13.21 2.80 7.59
C ILE A 130 -12.51 4.06 7.09
N VAL A 131 -11.47 3.92 6.28
CA VAL A 131 -10.69 5.03 5.73
C VAL A 131 -10.80 5.05 4.22
N LEU A 132 -11.24 6.18 3.67
CA LEU A 132 -11.54 6.35 2.26
C LEU A 132 -10.79 7.57 1.69
N PRO A 133 -9.51 7.39 1.31
CA PRO A 133 -8.83 8.35 0.45
C PRO A 133 -9.59 8.50 -0.88
N GLU A 134 -9.54 9.70 -1.44
CA GLU A 134 -10.27 10.11 -2.64
C GLU A 134 -11.81 10.05 -2.57
N TYR A 135 -12.38 9.84 -1.39
CA TYR A 135 -13.82 9.96 -1.17
C TYR A 135 -14.12 11.25 -0.40
N PHE A 136 -14.71 12.23 -1.09
CA PHE A 136 -15.00 13.55 -0.52
C PHE A 136 -15.98 13.48 0.65
N THR A 137 -15.75 14.29 1.68
CA THR A 137 -16.52 14.29 2.91
C THR A 137 -17.94 14.77 2.68
N SER A 138 -18.11 15.80 1.85
CA SER A 138 -19.43 16.27 1.43
C SER A 138 -20.25 15.18 0.70
N THR A 139 -19.59 14.28 -0.02
CA THR A 139 -20.22 13.10 -0.64
C THR A 139 -20.59 12.06 0.41
N ALA A 140 -19.67 11.75 1.33
CA ALA A 140 -19.87 10.77 2.39
C ALA A 140 -20.98 11.15 3.38
N GLU A 141 -21.06 12.41 3.80
CA GLU A 141 -22.12 12.89 4.70
C GLU A 141 -23.52 12.68 4.12
N GLY A 142 -23.67 12.78 2.79
CA GLY A 142 -24.94 12.51 2.13
C GLY A 142 -25.22 11.02 1.94
N ARG A 143 -24.24 10.29 1.39
CA ARG A 143 -24.42 8.89 0.97
C ARG A 143 -24.34 7.89 2.12
N PHE A 144 -23.46 8.13 3.08
CA PHE A 144 -23.26 7.25 4.22
C PHE A 144 -24.03 7.67 5.47
N ALA A 145 -24.87 8.72 5.46
CA ALA A 145 -25.64 9.12 6.65
C ALA A 145 -26.44 7.95 7.25
N THR A 146 -27.28 7.29 6.45
CA THR A 146 -28.09 6.15 6.89
C THR A 146 -27.21 4.96 7.28
N PHE A 147 -26.13 4.73 6.55
CA PHE A 147 -25.18 3.65 6.84
C PHE A 147 -24.48 3.87 8.19
N ALA A 148 -23.98 5.09 8.42
CA ALA A 148 -23.27 5.48 9.62
C ALA A 148 -24.21 5.41 10.84
N GLU A 149 -25.45 5.88 10.71
CA GLU A 149 -26.46 5.71 11.75
C GLU A 149 -26.76 4.22 12.04
N ALA A 150 -26.94 3.40 11.00
CA ALA A 150 -27.25 1.98 11.15
C ALA A 150 -26.11 1.15 11.73
N ASN A 151 -24.86 1.57 11.55
CA ASN A 151 -23.66 0.89 12.04
C ASN A 151 -23.02 1.59 13.25
N GLU A 152 -23.71 2.57 13.85
CA GLU A 152 -23.22 3.33 15.00
C GLU A 152 -21.82 3.91 14.74
N MET A 153 -21.64 4.60 13.61
CA MET A 153 -20.39 5.23 13.23
C MET A 153 -20.55 6.74 13.07
N SER A 154 -19.47 7.46 13.38
CA SER A 154 -19.33 8.89 13.15
C SER A 154 -18.46 9.15 11.91
N VAL A 155 -18.92 10.03 11.01
CA VAL A 155 -18.19 10.43 9.80
C VAL A 155 -17.36 11.67 10.08
N TYR A 156 -16.09 11.64 9.69
CA TYR A 156 -15.18 12.78 9.76
C TYR A 156 -14.45 12.92 8.43
N GLY A 157 -14.05 14.14 8.09
CA GLY A 157 -13.29 14.37 6.88
C GLY A 157 -13.01 15.83 6.63
N TRP A 158 -12.23 16.09 5.60
CA TRP A 158 -11.97 17.43 5.09
C TRP A 158 -11.84 17.37 3.57
N ASP A 159 -12.71 18.07 2.86
CA ASP A 159 -12.66 18.08 1.38
C ASP A 159 -11.31 18.56 0.82
N GLY A 160 -10.54 19.36 1.57
CA GLY A 160 -9.19 19.78 1.18
C GLY A 160 -8.13 18.69 1.19
N SER A 161 -8.38 17.56 1.85
CA SER A 161 -7.55 16.35 1.77
C SER A 161 -8.14 15.27 0.85
N SER A 162 -9.35 15.48 0.33
CA SER A 162 -10.12 14.47 -0.40
C SER A 162 -10.17 13.13 0.34
N ALA A 163 -10.28 13.13 1.67
CA ALA A 163 -10.23 11.90 2.44
C ALA A 163 -11.28 11.92 3.55
N THR A 164 -11.94 10.79 3.71
CA THR A 164 -12.99 10.58 4.72
C THR A 164 -12.62 9.40 5.61
N ILE A 165 -13.03 9.46 6.88
CA ILE A 165 -12.93 8.38 7.83
C ILE A 165 -14.25 8.21 8.56
N LEU A 166 -14.68 6.96 8.74
CA LEU A 166 -15.80 6.57 9.58
C LEU A 166 -15.24 5.81 10.78
N ILE A 167 -15.71 6.17 11.98
CA ILE A 167 -15.23 5.60 13.23
C ILE A 167 -16.42 5.10 14.04
N ALA A 168 -16.40 3.85 14.46
CA ALA A 168 -17.42 3.27 15.32
C ALA A 168 -17.51 4.03 16.65
N ASP A 169 -18.73 4.34 17.07
CA ASP A 169 -19.05 5.16 18.25
C ASP A 169 -18.54 4.52 19.55
N ARG A 170 -18.33 3.19 19.56
CA ARG A 170 -17.71 2.45 20.68
C ARG A 170 -16.29 2.94 21.00
N LEU A 171 -15.56 3.46 20.02
CA LEU A 171 -14.22 4.06 20.19
C LEU A 171 -14.28 5.46 20.81
N GLY A 172 -15.48 5.99 21.03
CA GLY A 172 -15.71 7.32 21.57
C GLY A 172 -15.59 8.42 20.53
N LYS A 173 -15.72 9.66 21.00
CA LYS A 173 -15.69 10.84 20.14
C LYS A 173 -14.27 11.22 19.76
N TYR A 174 -14.13 11.75 18.56
CA TYR A 174 -12.90 12.28 18.02
C TYR A 174 -13.06 13.74 17.63
N THR A 175 -11.97 14.51 17.78
CA THR A 175 -11.87 15.85 17.20
C THR A 175 -10.94 15.80 16.00
N MET A 176 -11.46 16.16 14.82
CA MET A 176 -10.65 16.27 13.61
C MET A 176 -9.88 17.59 13.60
N HIS A 177 -8.62 17.51 13.17
CA HIS A 177 -7.75 18.65 13.00
C HIS A 177 -7.04 18.60 11.64
N ASN A 178 -6.85 19.78 11.05
CA ASN A 178 -6.19 19.97 9.75
C ASN A 178 -5.33 21.25 9.65
N GLY A 179 -5.23 22.04 10.73
CA GLY A 179 -4.66 23.39 10.68
C GLY A 179 -3.18 23.46 10.32
N ASP A 180 -2.44 22.38 10.56
CA ASP A 180 -1.02 22.22 10.21
C ASP A 180 -0.79 21.09 9.19
N THR A 181 -1.86 20.61 8.54
CA THR A 181 -1.77 19.60 7.49
C THR A 181 -1.28 20.24 6.19
N PRO A 182 -0.20 19.70 5.57
CA PRO A 182 0.15 20.08 4.20
C PRO A 182 -1.03 19.83 3.25
N PRO A 183 -1.16 20.60 2.16
CA PRO A 183 -2.21 20.40 1.17
C PRO A 183 -2.31 18.93 0.73
N TRP A 184 -3.52 18.39 0.66
CA TRP A 184 -3.82 17.01 0.25
C TRP A 184 -3.34 15.89 1.18
N ALA A 185 -2.36 16.11 2.06
CA ALA A 185 -1.67 15.05 2.80
C ALA A 185 -2.57 14.14 3.68
N GLY A 186 -3.77 14.61 4.02
CA GLY A 186 -4.73 13.87 4.82
C GLY A 186 -5.36 14.69 5.94
N ILE A 187 -5.76 14.01 7.02
CA ILE A 187 -6.26 14.60 8.27
C ILE A 187 -5.77 13.79 9.47
N TYR A 188 -5.88 14.37 10.66
CA TYR A 188 -5.67 13.63 11.90
C TYR A 188 -6.79 13.88 12.89
N LEU A 189 -7.02 12.90 13.76
CA LEU A 189 -8.09 12.90 14.72
C LEU A 189 -7.53 12.58 16.10
N VAL A 190 -7.88 13.43 17.06
CA VAL A 190 -7.51 13.27 18.46
C VAL A 190 -8.71 12.68 19.20
N PRO A 191 -8.55 11.53 19.87
CA PRO A 191 -9.63 10.94 20.65
C PRO A 191 -9.90 11.78 21.90
N GLU A 192 -11.17 11.87 22.31
CA GLU A 192 -11.54 12.45 23.60
C GLU A 192 -11.20 11.51 24.76
N ARG A 193 -11.19 10.20 24.51
CA ARG A 193 -10.79 9.18 25.48
C ARG A 193 -9.28 8.92 25.42
N HIS A 194 -8.69 8.58 26.56
CA HIS A 194 -7.26 8.30 26.66
C HIS A 194 -6.83 6.91 26.19
N ASP A 195 -7.77 5.99 26.04
CA ASP A 195 -7.54 4.59 25.66
C ASP A 195 -7.84 4.30 24.17
N ALA A 196 -8.27 5.33 23.44
CA ALA A 196 -8.46 5.26 22.00
C ALA A 196 -7.20 5.81 21.28
N PRO A 197 -6.86 5.30 20.09
CA PRO A 197 -5.64 5.69 19.39
C PRO A 197 -5.78 7.09 18.75
N PHE A 198 -4.69 7.83 18.68
CA PHE A 198 -4.56 8.96 17.78
C PHE A 198 -4.61 8.45 16.32
N LEU A 199 -5.47 9.02 15.48
CA LEU A 199 -5.65 8.53 14.11
C LEU A 199 -5.10 9.52 13.09
N THR A 200 -4.37 9.03 12.09
CA THR A 200 -3.97 9.80 10.91
C THR A 200 -4.48 9.12 9.67
N VAL A 201 -5.29 9.84 8.89
CA VAL A 201 -5.66 9.44 7.53
C VAL A 201 -4.60 9.98 6.60
N ALA A 202 -3.95 9.10 5.86
CA ALA A 202 -2.91 9.40 4.91
C ALA A 202 -3.47 9.46 3.48
N HIS A 203 -3.20 10.55 2.77
CA HIS A 203 -3.41 10.67 1.33
C HIS A 203 -2.25 11.47 0.73
N LEU A 204 -1.08 10.84 0.68
CA LEU A 204 0.17 11.53 0.37
C LEU A 204 0.26 11.78 -1.13
N GLN A 205 0.83 12.92 -1.51
CA GLN A 205 1.07 13.22 -2.91
C GLN A 205 2.25 12.39 -3.43
N ARG A 206 2.11 11.67 -4.53
CA ARG A 206 3.25 10.99 -5.18
C ARG A 206 4.27 11.99 -5.76
N PRO A 207 5.57 11.64 -5.84
CA PRO A 207 6.54 12.41 -6.59
C PRO A 207 6.13 12.59 -8.06
N MET A 208 6.18 13.82 -8.56
CA MET A 208 5.85 14.14 -9.95
C MET A 208 7.10 14.48 -10.75
N LEU A 209 7.12 14.17 -12.06
CA LEU A 209 8.24 14.52 -12.93
C LEU A 209 8.50 16.04 -13.00
N THR A 210 7.46 16.85 -12.86
CA THR A 210 7.51 18.31 -12.92
C THR A 210 7.92 18.97 -11.61
N GLU A 211 7.59 18.36 -10.48
CA GLU A 211 7.70 18.97 -9.13
C GLU A 211 8.70 18.24 -8.23
N GLY A 212 9.22 17.10 -8.68
CA GLY A 212 10.13 16.26 -7.90
C GLY A 212 9.42 15.57 -6.73
N ALA A 213 10.13 15.42 -5.62
CA ALA A 213 9.70 14.66 -4.45
C ALA A 213 9.63 15.50 -3.16
N ASP A 214 9.76 16.82 -3.24
CA ASP A 214 9.79 17.71 -2.06
C ASP A 214 8.46 17.68 -1.31
N LEU A 215 7.34 17.83 -2.04
CA LEU A 215 6.00 17.78 -1.45
C LEU A 215 5.72 16.41 -0.81
N TRP A 216 6.05 15.32 -1.51
CA TRP A 216 5.94 13.96 -0.95
C TRP A 216 6.76 13.81 0.34
N ARG A 217 8.01 14.28 0.37
CA ARG A 217 8.85 14.24 1.59
C ARG A 217 8.25 15.04 2.74
N GLN A 218 7.66 16.20 2.44
CA GLN A 218 6.95 17.01 3.42
C GLN A 218 5.76 16.24 4.00
N HIS A 219 4.98 15.55 3.16
CA HIS A 219 3.84 14.75 3.61
C HIS A 219 4.29 13.55 4.46
N VAL A 220 5.36 12.85 4.05
CA VAL A 220 5.93 11.73 4.82
C VAL A 220 6.43 12.21 6.19
N ALA A 221 7.10 13.35 6.25
CA ALA A 221 7.53 13.94 7.52
C ALA A 221 6.32 14.30 8.41
N TRP A 222 5.27 14.87 7.81
CA TRP A 222 4.05 15.20 8.54
C TRP A 222 3.38 13.96 9.17
N VAL A 223 3.19 12.87 8.43
CA VAL A 223 2.62 11.63 9.01
C VAL A 223 3.56 11.03 10.04
N ARG A 224 4.88 11.09 9.83
CA ARG A 224 5.88 10.62 10.79
C ARG A 224 5.74 11.32 12.15
N ASP A 225 5.62 12.64 12.15
CA ASP A 225 5.46 13.42 13.38
C ASP A 225 4.17 13.04 14.14
N ARG A 226 3.14 12.54 13.43
CA ARG A 226 1.90 12.03 14.06
C ARG A 226 2.11 10.68 14.70
N CYS A 227 2.87 9.80 14.06
CA CYS A 227 3.23 8.51 14.64
C CYS A 227 4.07 8.63 15.92
N ASP A 228 4.76 9.75 16.13
CA ASP A 228 5.51 10.02 17.36
C ASP A 228 4.63 10.55 18.53
N ARG A 229 3.30 10.54 18.38
CA ARG A 229 2.36 11.04 19.40
C ARG A 229 1.97 10.01 20.47
N GLY A 230 2.56 8.82 20.46
CA GLY A 230 2.28 7.73 21.41
C GLY A 230 1.37 6.68 20.79
N ASP A 231 0.26 6.37 21.46
CA ASP A 231 -0.80 5.50 20.94
C ASP A 231 -1.37 6.10 19.65
N ALA A 232 -0.85 5.65 18.50
CA ALA A 232 -1.09 6.25 17.20
C ALA A 232 -1.22 5.18 16.12
N ILE A 233 -2.13 5.44 15.19
CA ILE A 233 -2.34 4.64 13.98
C ILE A 233 -2.38 5.60 12.79
N ALA A 234 -1.60 5.32 11.75
CA ALA A 234 -1.65 6.01 10.48
C ALA A 234 -2.05 5.04 9.36
N VAL A 235 -3.06 5.41 8.59
CA VAL A 235 -3.71 4.51 7.62
C VAL A 235 -4.16 5.28 6.38
N GLY A 236 -4.01 4.69 5.21
CA GLY A 236 -4.48 5.26 3.95
C GLY A 236 -3.48 5.06 2.82
N ASP A 237 -3.52 5.95 1.83
CA ASP A 237 -2.66 5.93 0.66
C ASP A 237 -1.41 6.78 0.88
N PHE A 238 -0.26 6.13 1.01
CA PHE A 238 1.04 6.79 1.17
C PHE A 238 1.73 7.10 -0.16
N ASN A 239 1.15 6.67 -1.27
CA ASN A 239 1.70 6.77 -2.62
C ASN A 239 3.15 6.25 -2.71
N ALA A 240 3.51 5.29 -1.86
CA ALA A 240 4.87 4.82 -1.66
C ALA A 240 4.90 3.40 -1.08
N THR A 241 5.78 2.54 -1.59
CA THR A 241 6.10 1.26 -0.95
C THR A 241 7.07 1.44 0.22
N LEU A 242 7.24 0.42 1.06
CA LEU A 242 8.29 0.42 2.09
C LEU A 242 9.71 0.62 1.50
N ALA A 243 9.96 0.16 0.28
CA ALA A 243 11.22 0.40 -0.41
C ALA A 243 11.39 1.89 -0.80
N ASN A 244 10.30 2.58 -1.15
CA ASN A 244 10.32 4.02 -1.38
C ASN A 244 10.54 4.80 -0.07
N LEU A 245 9.83 4.42 0.99
CA LEU A 245 9.96 5.00 2.33
C LEU A 245 11.33 4.73 2.97
N GLY A 246 11.96 3.62 2.60
CA GLY A 246 13.30 3.20 3.02
C GLY A 246 13.36 2.52 4.39
N SER A 247 12.20 2.27 5.01
CA SER A 247 12.03 1.77 6.37
C SER A 247 10.63 1.15 6.51
N ASP A 248 10.51 0.08 7.31
CA ASP A 248 9.25 -0.50 7.81
C ASP A 248 8.70 0.28 9.03
N ARG A 249 9.44 1.28 9.50
CA ARG A 249 9.01 2.22 10.53
C ARG A 249 8.70 3.60 9.98
N LEU A 250 7.67 4.21 10.55
CA LEU A 250 7.33 5.61 10.35
C LEU A 250 7.32 6.30 11.72
N GLY A 251 8.48 6.82 12.12
CA GLY A 251 8.66 7.35 13.48
C GLY A 251 8.57 6.21 14.50
N SER A 252 7.67 6.36 15.47
CA SER A 252 7.41 5.35 16.50
C SER A 252 6.46 4.24 16.06
N CYS A 253 5.74 4.40 14.93
CA CYS A 253 4.91 3.34 14.38
C CYS A 253 5.69 2.32 13.54
N SER A 254 5.24 1.07 13.55
CA SER A 254 5.70 -0.02 12.67
C SER A 254 4.64 -0.35 11.62
N GLU A 255 5.05 -0.69 10.40
CA GLU A 255 4.12 -1.13 9.35
C GLU A 255 3.57 -2.52 9.68
N VAL A 256 2.25 -2.67 9.58
CA VAL A 256 1.52 -3.84 10.04
C VAL A 256 1.86 -5.09 9.21
N ALA A 257 1.84 -5.01 7.88
CA ALA A 257 2.10 -6.16 7.02
C ALA A 257 3.53 -6.70 7.20
N ALA A 258 4.51 -5.80 7.31
CA ALA A 258 5.90 -6.10 7.58
C ALA A 258 6.09 -6.73 8.97
N THR A 259 5.39 -6.23 10.00
CA THR A 259 5.40 -6.81 11.35
C THR A 259 4.89 -8.24 11.36
N LEU A 260 3.89 -8.55 10.53
CA LEU A 260 3.36 -9.91 10.33
C LEU A 260 4.23 -10.78 9.39
N GLY A 261 5.31 -10.24 8.83
CA GLY A 261 6.17 -10.94 7.87
C GLY A 261 5.46 -11.27 6.54
N GLN A 262 4.41 -10.52 6.19
CA GLN A 262 3.66 -10.73 4.96
C GLN A 262 4.52 -10.34 3.74
N PRO A 263 4.44 -11.10 2.63
CA PRO A 263 5.05 -10.68 1.39
C PRO A 263 4.35 -9.42 0.87
N GLU A 264 5.11 -8.56 0.16
CA GLU A 264 4.52 -7.38 -0.46
C GLU A 264 3.41 -7.77 -1.44
N SER A 265 2.26 -7.10 -1.31
CA SER A 265 1.07 -7.31 -2.15
C SER A 265 0.55 -5.96 -2.60
N GLY A 266 0.55 -5.73 -3.91
CA GLY A 266 0.23 -4.45 -4.50
C GLY A 266 -1.25 -4.10 -4.44
N THR A 267 -1.53 -2.91 -3.93
CA THR A 267 -2.86 -2.33 -3.89
C THR A 267 -3.18 -1.56 -5.17
N TRP A 268 -2.15 -1.08 -5.88
CA TRP A 268 -2.31 -0.30 -7.12
C TRP A 268 -1.33 -0.70 -8.24
N PRO A 269 -1.73 -0.68 -9.53
CA PRO A 269 -3.11 -0.58 -9.99
C PRO A 269 -3.80 -1.94 -9.85
N ALA A 270 -5.09 -1.90 -9.55
CA ALA A 270 -5.93 -3.09 -9.41
C ALA A 270 -6.12 -3.86 -10.73
N LEU A 271 -5.80 -3.25 -11.88
CA LEU A 271 -5.77 -3.93 -13.18
C LEU A 271 -4.67 -5.02 -13.27
N LEU A 272 -3.59 -4.88 -12.50
CA LEU A 272 -2.50 -5.86 -12.46
C LEU A 272 -2.71 -6.87 -11.33
N PRO A 273 -2.20 -8.12 -11.45
CA PRO A 273 -1.95 -9.00 -10.30
C PRO A 273 -1.33 -8.23 -9.16
N ALA A 274 -1.85 -8.40 -7.94
CA ALA A 274 -1.33 -7.71 -6.75
C ALA A 274 0.20 -7.91 -6.61
N GLN A 275 0.70 -9.08 -6.98
CA GLN A 275 2.14 -9.41 -6.96
C GLN A 275 2.99 -8.54 -7.91
N LEU A 276 2.37 -7.88 -8.89
CA LEU A 276 3.00 -6.98 -9.84
C LEU A 276 2.69 -5.51 -9.58
N GLY A 277 1.74 -5.21 -8.68
CA GLY A 277 1.38 -3.86 -8.28
C GLY A 277 2.35 -3.28 -7.24
N ALA A 278 2.18 -2.01 -6.95
CA ALA A 278 2.81 -1.30 -5.84
C ALA A 278 1.90 -1.38 -4.60
N GLN A 279 2.48 -1.74 -3.46
CA GLN A 279 1.80 -1.67 -2.16
C GLN A 279 1.95 -0.25 -1.64
N ILE A 280 1.00 0.62 -1.96
CA ILE A 280 1.05 2.06 -1.62
C ILE A 280 0.07 2.45 -0.52
N ASP A 281 -0.93 1.61 -0.27
CA ASP A 281 -1.82 1.74 0.88
C ASP A 281 -1.24 0.93 2.06
N HIS A 282 -1.14 1.56 3.23
CA HIS A 282 -0.49 0.97 4.41
C HIS A 282 -1.30 1.25 5.68
N VAL A 283 -1.01 0.43 6.71
CA VAL A 283 -1.32 0.74 8.10
C VAL A 283 -0.02 0.71 8.89
N PHE A 284 0.26 1.80 9.59
CA PHE A 284 1.33 1.92 10.57
C PHE A 284 0.70 2.06 11.95
N ALA A 285 1.15 1.25 12.92
CA ALA A 285 0.63 1.29 14.29
C ALA A 285 1.76 1.42 15.31
N GLY A 286 1.52 2.17 16.38
CA GLY A 286 2.41 2.26 17.53
C GLY A 286 2.49 0.96 18.34
N ASP A 287 3.42 0.90 19.29
CA ASP A 287 3.73 -0.33 20.06
C ASP A 287 2.59 -0.77 21.03
N ASP A 288 1.56 0.06 21.22
CA ASP A 288 0.31 -0.27 21.94
C ASP A 288 -0.58 -1.28 21.19
N TRP A 289 -0.28 -1.56 19.92
CA TRP A 289 -1.07 -2.41 19.05
C TRP A 289 -0.24 -3.59 18.54
N LEU A 290 -0.81 -4.79 18.67
CA LEU A 290 -0.26 -6.03 18.13
C LEU A 290 -1.03 -6.42 16.86
N PRO A 291 -0.39 -6.42 15.68
CA PRO A 291 -1.01 -6.94 14.48
C PRO A 291 -1.28 -8.44 14.59
N THR A 292 -2.52 -8.85 14.28
CA THR A 292 -2.91 -10.27 14.27
C THR A 292 -3.35 -10.74 12.89
N TRP A 293 -3.80 -9.83 12.03
CA TRP A 293 -4.17 -10.15 10.65
C TRP A 293 -4.00 -8.93 9.73
N PHE A 294 -3.56 -9.17 8.49
CA PHE A 294 -3.52 -8.18 7.43
C PHE A 294 -3.82 -8.83 6.08
N GLY A 295 -4.53 -8.13 5.21
CA GLY A 295 -4.79 -8.60 3.86
C GLY A 295 -5.11 -7.46 2.89
N VAL A 296 -4.57 -7.61 1.68
CA VAL A 296 -5.04 -6.87 0.50
C VAL A 296 -6.18 -7.67 -0.09
N LEU A 297 -7.38 -7.09 -0.10
CA LEU A 297 -8.62 -7.73 -0.51
C LEU A 297 -8.88 -7.50 -2.00
N ASP A 298 -9.54 -8.44 -2.66
CA ASP A 298 -10.22 -8.16 -3.93
C ASP A 298 -11.65 -7.66 -3.62
N ALA A 299 -12.13 -6.66 -4.37
CA ALA A 299 -13.50 -6.19 -4.23
C ALA A 299 -14.49 -7.29 -4.71
N PRO A 300 -15.63 -7.48 -4.03
CA PRO A 300 -16.63 -8.48 -4.37
C PRO A 300 -17.01 -8.45 -5.87
N GLY A 301 -17.11 -9.63 -6.49
CA GLY A 301 -17.51 -9.74 -7.90
C GLY A 301 -16.44 -9.44 -8.94
N THR A 302 -15.20 -9.08 -8.56
CA THR A 302 -14.16 -8.70 -9.52
C THR A 302 -12.91 -9.58 -9.43
N ARG A 303 -12.41 -10.01 -10.60
CA ARG A 303 -10.99 -10.25 -10.82
C ARG A 303 -10.55 -9.01 -11.58
N TRP A 304 -9.82 -8.09 -10.93
CA TRP A 304 -9.41 -6.77 -11.45
C TRP A 304 -10.53 -5.69 -11.37
N SER A 305 -10.55 -4.88 -10.30
CA SER A 305 -11.71 -4.08 -9.85
C SER A 305 -12.20 -3.00 -10.82
N GLU A 306 -13.52 -2.96 -11.03
CA GLU A 306 -14.23 -1.94 -11.83
C GLU A 306 -14.53 -0.67 -11.01
N SER A 307 -14.64 -0.84 -9.68
CA SER A 307 -15.15 0.17 -8.74
C SER A 307 -14.09 1.19 -8.30
N SER A 308 -12.82 0.79 -8.23
CA SER A 308 -11.66 1.65 -7.98
C SER A 308 -10.44 1.06 -8.70
N ASP A 309 -9.43 1.88 -9.02
CA ASP A 309 -8.13 1.39 -9.48
C ASP A 309 -7.19 0.96 -8.31
N HIS A 310 -7.65 1.07 -7.06
CA HIS A 310 -7.01 0.48 -5.87
C HIS A 310 -7.77 -0.75 -5.37
N ARG A 311 -7.02 -1.63 -4.69
CA ARG A 311 -7.56 -2.69 -3.84
C ARG A 311 -7.75 -2.21 -2.40
N PRO A 312 -8.84 -2.62 -1.72
CA PRO A 312 -8.96 -2.40 -0.29
C PRO A 312 -7.90 -3.18 0.50
N ILE A 313 -7.48 -2.61 1.62
CA ILE A 313 -6.69 -3.30 2.66
C ILE A 313 -7.51 -3.43 3.93
N PHE A 314 -7.31 -4.52 4.64
CA PHE A 314 -7.94 -4.76 5.94
C PHE A 314 -6.92 -5.25 6.94
N VAL A 315 -7.06 -4.82 8.19
CA VAL A 315 -6.19 -5.19 9.30
C VAL A 315 -6.99 -5.46 10.56
N ILE A 316 -6.46 -6.37 11.37
CA ILE A 316 -6.89 -6.64 12.73
C ILE A 316 -5.71 -6.36 13.66
N LEU A 317 -5.95 -5.52 14.67
CA LEU A 317 -5.01 -5.17 15.72
C LEU A 317 -5.60 -5.53 17.08
N ASP A 318 -4.81 -6.18 17.92
CA ASP A 318 -5.15 -6.40 19.33
C ASP A 318 -4.44 -5.34 20.18
N ARG A 319 -5.01 -4.98 21.32
CA ARG A 319 -4.32 -4.14 22.30
C ARG A 319 -3.19 -4.93 22.99
N ASN A 320 -2.01 -4.34 23.09
CA ASN A 320 -0.82 -4.92 23.75
C ASN A 320 -0.78 -4.61 25.26
#